data_AF-A0A2A9CRQ8-F1
#
_entry.id   AF-A0A2A9CRQ8-F1
#
_cell.length_a   1.000
_cell.length_b   1.000
_cell.length_c   1.000
_cell.angle_alpha   90.00
_cell.angle_beta   90.00
_cell.angle_gamma   90.00
#
_symmetry.space_group_name_H-M   'P 1'
#
loop_
_entity.id
_entity.type
_entity.pdbx_description
1 polymer ?
#
loop_
_entity_poly.entity_id
_entity_poly.type
_entity_poly.pdbx_seq_one_letter_code
_entity_poly.pdbx_strand_id
1 'polypeptide(L)'
;MVADMGPVIGIFVVLHFLGMAAILGGWLALRLGATKGITVLVWAARAQLLIGLALVALLEIVSADLNMAKIAVKLVVALAAVACAEIANVRQGKGTPAPRLVDLAAVFAVLNVLVAVMWRTES
;
A
#
# COMPACT_ATOMS: atom_id res chain seq x y z
N MET A 1 11.08 6.55 29.91
CA MET A 1 10.60 7.73 29.18
C MET A 1 10.67 7.40 27.70
N VAL A 2 9.59 6.88 27.12
CA VAL A 2 9.51 6.76 25.66
C VAL A 2 9.45 8.21 25.15
N ALA A 3 10.33 8.58 24.22
CA ALA A 3 10.26 9.90 23.60
C ALA A 3 8.86 10.13 23.00
N ASP A 4 8.42 11.37 22.82
CA ASP A 4 7.18 11.65 22.09
C ASP A 4 7.30 11.12 20.64
N MET A 5 6.73 9.94 20.41
CA MET A 5 6.74 9.26 19.11
C MET A 5 5.61 9.75 18.19
N GLY A 6 4.77 10.67 18.65
CA GLY A 6 3.64 11.22 17.87
C GLY A 6 4.07 11.79 16.52
N PRO A 7 5.08 12.68 16.45
CA PRO A 7 5.57 13.21 15.18
C PRO A 7 6.12 12.14 14.24
N VAL A 8 6.82 11.13 14.79
CA VAL A 8 7.38 10.03 13.99
C VAL A 8 6.26 9.19 13.37
N ILE A 9 5.28 8.76 14.18
CA ILE A 9 4.10 8.03 13.69
C ILE A 9 3.35 8.86 12.64
N GLY A 10 3.17 10.16 12.89
CA GLY A 10 2.54 11.09 11.95
C GLY A 10 3.23 11.14 10.59
N ILE A 11 4.57 11.19 10.56
CA ILE A 11 5.35 11.14 9.32
C ILE A 11 5.09 9.83 8.57
N PHE A 12 5.11 8.69 9.26
CA PHE A 12 4.84 7.40 8.61
C PHE A 12 3.42 7.30 8.08
N VAL A 13 2.43 7.86 8.78
CA VAL A 13 1.04 7.95 8.29
C VAL A 13 0.97 8.78 7.01
N VAL A 14 1.63 9.95 6.98
CA VAL A 14 1.71 10.78 5.76
C VAL A 14 2.38 10.03 4.62
N LEU A 15 3.52 9.37 4.87
CA LEU A 15 4.21 8.56 3.87
C LEU A 15 3.34 7.41 3.37
N HIS A 16 2.51 6.81 4.23
CA HIS A 16 1.58 5.75 3.83
C HIS A 16 0.48 6.29 2.89
N PHE A 17 -0.04 7.49 3.14
CA PHE A 17 -0.99 8.13 2.23
C PHE A 17 -0.33 8.55 0.90
N LEU A 18 0.90 9.05 0.93
CA LEU A 18 1.66 9.36 -0.29
C LEU A 18 1.99 8.10 -1.09
N GLY A 19 2.31 6.99 -0.42
CA GLY A 19 2.46 5.68 -1.06
C GLY A 19 1.19 5.23 -1.78
N MET A 20 0.02 5.41 -1.15
CA MET A 20 -1.29 5.12 -1.75
C MET A 20 -1.49 5.97 -3.01
N ALA A 21 -1.26 7.28 -2.88
CA ALA A 21 -1.40 8.23 -3.97
C ALA A 21 -0.45 7.90 -5.14
N ALA A 22 0.77 7.47 -4.85
CA ALA A 22 1.74 7.08 -5.86
C ALA A 22 1.35 5.79 -6.60
N ILE A 23 0.72 4.80 -5.93
CA ILE A 23 0.17 3.61 -6.60
C ILE A 23 -0.89 4.03 -7.63
N LEU A 24 -1.85 4.87 -7.21
CA LEU A 24 -2.91 5.37 -8.10
C LEU A 24 -2.36 6.29 -9.19
N GLY A 25 -1.34 7.09 -8.87
CA GLY A 25 -0.64 7.95 -9.82
C GLY A 25 0.09 7.14 -10.89
N GLY A 26 0.78 6.06 -10.52
CA GLY A 26 1.42 5.14 -11.47
C GLY A 26 0.41 4.41 -12.35
N TRP A 27 -0.71 3.98 -11.76
CA TRP A 27 -1.84 3.39 -12.50
C TRP A 27 -2.44 4.39 -13.50
N LEU A 28 -2.74 5.61 -13.08
CA LEU A 28 -3.31 6.66 -13.93
C LEU A 28 -2.32 7.07 -15.03
N ALA A 29 -1.03 7.22 -14.70
CA ALA A 29 0.01 7.53 -15.67
C ALA A 29 0.05 6.50 -16.81
N LEU A 30 -0.10 5.21 -16.51
CA LEU A 30 -0.20 4.16 -17.55
C LEU A 30 -1.45 4.32 -18.42
N ARG A 31 -2.58 4.77 -17.86
CA ARG A 31 -3.83 5.06 -18.62
C ARG A 31 -3.69 6.30 -19.50
N LEU A 32 -2.80 7.21 -19.13
CA LEU A 32 -2.44 8.41 -19.90
C LEU A 32 -1.28 8.17 -20.89
N GLY A 33 -0.84 6.91 -21.08
CA GLY A 33 0.20 6.55 -22.04
C GLY A 33 1.64 6.71 -21.54
N ALA A 34 1.85 7.09 -20.28
CA ALA A 34 3.19 7.19 -19.69
C ALA A 34 3.71 5.79 -19.30
N THR A 35 4.57 5.22 -20.13
CA THR A 35 5.13 3.87 -19.95
C THR A 35 5.93 3.69 -18.65
N LYS A 36 6.48 4.78 -18.09
CA LYS A 36 7.19 4.79 -16.79
C LYS A 36 6.25 4.67 -15.59
N GLY A 37 4.93 4.75 -15.79
CA GLY A 37 3.94 4.59 -14.72
C GLY A 37 4.02 3.21 -14.03
N ILE A 38 4.47 2.16 -14.74
CA ILE A 38 4.67 0.83 -14.13
C ILE A 38 5.76 0.86 -13.05
N THR A 39 6.86 1.58 -13.29
CA THR A 39 7.97 1.70 -12.34
C THR A 39 7.51 2.43 -11.09
N VAL A 40 6.73 3.50 -11.25
CA VAL A 40 6.11 4.24 -10.13
C VAL A 40 5.20 3.33 -9.32
N LEU A 41 4.29 2.61 -9.99
CA LEU A 41 3.32 1.72 -9.34
C LEU A 41 4.01 0.63 -8.51
N VAL A 42 5.05 -0.02 -9.06
CA VAL A 42 5.79 -1.10 -8.37
C VAL A 42 6.52 -0.59 -7.15
N TRP A 43 7.31 0.49 -7.29
CA TRP A 43 8.06 1.04 -6.16
C TRP A 43 7.12 1.62 -5.10
N ALA A 44 6.01 2.23 -5.49
CA ALA A 44 4.99 2.69 -4.57
C ALA A 44 4.35 1.52 -3.82
N ALA A 45 4.01 0.41 -4.48
CA ALA A 45 3.47 -0.78 -3.82
C ALA A 45 4.45 -1.39 -2.80
N ARG A 46 5.73 -1.49 -3.14
CA ARG A 46 6.80 -1.95 -2.22
C ARG A 46 6.93 -1.03 -1.01
N ALA A 47 7.10 0.26 -1.25
CA ALA A 47 7.23 1.25 -0.19
C ALA A 47 6.00 1.24 0.70
N GLN A 48 4.80 1.13 0.11
CA GLN A 48 3.56 1.10 0.84
C GLN A 48 3.45 -0.07 1.83
N LEU A 49 3.83 -1.27 1.39
CA LEU A 49 3.87 -2.46 2.25
C LEU A 49 4.84 -2.26 3.41
N LEU A 50 6.06 -1.79 3.13
CA LEU A 50 7.10 -1.57 4.14
C LEU A 50 6.71 -0.49 5.15
N ILE A 51 6.17 0.63 4.69
CA ILE A 51 5.67 1.71 5.55
C ILE A 51 4.50 1.21 6.41
N GLY A 52 3.60 0.40 5.84
CA GLY A 52 2.49 -0.19 6.59
C GLY A 52 2.96 -1.12 7.71
N LEU A 53 3.96 -1.97 7.45
CA LEU A 53 4.58 -2.83 8.46
C LEU A 53 5.31 -2.02 9.53
N ALA A 54 6.03 -0.97 9.13
CA ALA A 54 6.69 -0.06 10.07
C ALA A 54 5.68 0.67 10.98
N LEU A 55 4.53 1.09 10.44
CA LEU A 55 3.45 1.69 11.23
C LEU A 55 2.93 0.73 12.31
N VAL A 56 2.69 -0.54 11.95
CA VAL A 56 2.28 -1.55 12.92
C VAL A 56 3.34 -1.71 14.02
N ALA A 57 4.62 -1.83 13.65
CA ALA A 57 5.70 -1.94 14.62
C ALA A 57 5.81 -0.71 15.54
N LEU A 58 5.66 0.51 15.01
CA LEU A 58 5.67 1.74 15.81
C LEU A 58 4.49 1.81 16.78
N LEU A 59 3.31 1.38 16.35
CA LEU A 59 2.10 1.35 17.17
C LEU A 59 2.19 0.32 18.31
N GLU A 60 2.83 -0.82 18.06
CA GLU A 60 3.16 -1.81 19.10
C GLU A 60 4.12 -1.25 20.15
N ILE A 61 5.16 -0.50 19.74
CA ILE A 61 6.14 0.13 20.66
C ILE A 61 5.45 1.08 21.64
N VAL A 62 4.42 1.81 21.20
CA VAL A 62 3.65 2.71 22.06
C VAL A 62 2.46 2.03 22.75
N SER A 63 2.36 0.70 22.65
CA SER A 63 1.28 -0.11 23.25
C SER A 63 -0.12 0.36 22.85
N ALA A 64 -0.29 0.75 21.59
CA ALA A 64 -1.60 1.09 21.05
C ALA A 64 -2.52 -0.14 21.04
N ASP A 65 -3.82 0.06 21.28
CA ASP A 65 -4.80 -1.02 21.12
C ASP A 65 -5.03 -1.29 19.63
N LEU A 66 -4.52 -2.43 19.16
CA LEU A 66 -4.48 -2.79 17.75
C LEU A 66 -5.41 -3.97 17.47
N ASN A 67 -6.37 -3.76 16.56
CA ASN A 67 -7.17 -4.86 16.02
C ASN A 67 -6.33 -5.72 15.06
N MET A 68 -5.78 -6.82 15.57
CA MET A 68 -4.93 -7.74 14.80
C MET A 68 -5.64 -8.40 13.62
N ALA A 69 -6.95 -8.67 13.73
CA ALA A 69 -7.71 -9.21 12.61
C ALA A 69 -7.77 -8.22 11.44
N LYS A 70 -8.03 -6.94 11.75
CA LYS A 70 -8.00 -5.86 10.76
C LYS A 70 -6.61 -5.69 10.13
N ILE A 71 -5.55 -5.75 10.93
CA ILE A 71 -4.17 -5.68 10.43
C ILE A 71 -3.84 -6.86 9.51
N ALA A 72 -4.20 -8.08 9.90
CA ALA A 72 -3.96 -9.29 9.10
C ALA A 72 -4.66 -9.20 7.72
N VAL A 73 -5.93 -8.76 7.69
CA VAL A 73 -6.65 -8.56 6.43
C VAL A 73 -5.98 -7.51 5.56
N LYS A 74 -5.60 -6.36 6.13
CA LYS A 74 -4.88 -5.31 5.42
C LYS A 74 -3.56 -5.81 4.84
N LEU A 75 -2.83 -6.63 5.59
CA LEU A 75 -1.57 -7.22 5.12
C LEU A 75 -1.79 -8.13 3.90
N VAL A 76 -2.79 -9.01 3.94
CA VAL A 76 -3.12 -9.88 2.80
C VAL A 76 -3.49 -9.05 1.56
N VAL A 77 -4.32 -8.02 1.73
CA VAL A 77 -4.72 -7.13 0.62
C VAL A 77 -3.51 -6.36 0.07
N ALA A 78 -2.62 -5.87 0.93
CA ALA A 78 -1.39 -5.19 0.51
C ALA A 78 -0.44 -6.13 -0.25
N LEU A 79 -0.29 -7.38 0.19
CA LEU A 79 0.50 -8.40 -0.51
C LEU A 79 -0.09 -8.72 -1.89
N ALA A 80 -1.42 -8.81 -2.01
CA ALA A 80 -2.07 -8.99 -3.31
C ALA A 80 -1.79 -7.81 -4.26
N ALA A 81 -1.80 -6.56 -3.76
CA ALA A 81 -1.45 -5.39 -4.55
C ALA A 81 0.01 -5.45 -5.07
N VAL A 82 0.97 -5.75 -4.18
CA VAL A 82 2.39 -5.89 -4.54
C VAL A 82 2.58 -7.02 -5.54
N ALA A 83 1.98 -8.19 -5.31
CA ALA A 83 2.10 -9.32 -6.22
C ALA A 83 1.59 -8.98 -7.62
N CYS A 84 0.43 -8.34 -7.73
CA CYS A 84 -0.11 -7.89 -9.02
C CYS A 84 0.84 -6.90 -9.72
N ALA A 85 1.37 -5.93 -8.97
CA ALA A 85 2.33 -4.94 -9.48
C ALA A 85 3.61 -5.59 -10.02
N GLU A 86 4.22 -6.50 -9.25
CA GLU A 86 5.45 -7.19 -9.62
C GLU A 86 5.26 -8.07 -10.86
N ILE A 87 4.20 -8.87 -10.88
CA ILE A 87 3.92 -9.75 -12.01
C ILE A 87 3.65 -8.92 -13.27
N ALA A 88 2.92 -7.80 -13.16
CA ALA A 88 2.72 -6.88 -14.27
C ALA A 88 4.05 -6.33 -14.79
N ASN A 89 4.95 -5.91 -13.91
CA ASN A 89 6.27 -5.37 -14.25
C ASN A 89 7.16 -6.39 -14.96
N VAL A 90 7.25 -7.61 -14.42
CA VAL A 90 8.02 -8.71 -15.04
C VAL A 90 7.46 -9.03 -16.43
N ARG A 91 6.14 -9.11 -16.56
CA ARG A 91 5.49 -9.38 -17.85
C ARG A 91 5.68 -8.27 -18.87
N GLN A 92 5.67 -7.01 -18.44
CA GLN A 92 5.96 -5.87 -19.30
C GLN A 92 7.41 -5.92 -19.82
N GLY A 93 8.39 -6.25 -18.97
CA GLY A 93 9.78 -6.45 -19.39
C GLY A 93 9.97 -7.62 -20.37
N LYS A 94 9.08 -8.63 -20.33
CA LYS A 94 9.06 -9.77 -21.26
C LYS A 94 8.25 -9.53 -22.54
N GLY A 95 7.75 -8.31 -22.77
CA GLY A 95 6.94 -8.00 -23.95
C GLY A 95 5.55 -8.65 -23.94
N THR A 96 5.03 -9.08 -22.78
CA THR A 96 3.69 -9.69 -22.64
C THR A 96 2.80 -8.92 -21.65
N PRO A 97 2.50 -7.62 -21.90
CA PRO A 97 1.84 -6.74 -20.93
C PRO A 97 0.56 -7.33 -20.33
N ALA A 98 0.38 -7.08 -19.03
CA ALA A 98 -0.77 -7.58 -18.27
C ALA A 98 -1.57 -6.41 -17.66
N PRO A 99 -2.30 -5.64 -18.48
CA PRO A 99 -3.01 -4.44 -18.00
C PRO A 99 -4.01 -4.72 -16.89
N ARG A 100 -4.62 -5.91 -16.86
CA ARG A 100 -5.52 -6.34 -15.78
C ARG A 100 -4.81 -6.46 -14.42
N LEU A 101 -3.54 -6.85 -14.39
CA LEU A 101 -2.78 -6.93 -13.13
C LEU A 101 -2.45 -5.52 -12.60
N VAL A 102 -2.21 -4.56 -13.50
CA VAL A 102 -2.08 -3.14 -13.13
C VAL A 102 -3.37 -2.61 -12.51
N ASP A 103 -4.54 -2.94 -13.09
CA ASP A 103 -5.83 -2.57 -12.50
C ASP A 103 -6.05 -3.21 -11.14
N LEU A 104 -5.79 -4.52 -11.01
CA LEU A 104 -5.93 -5.23 -9.75
C LEU A 104 -5.03 -4.66 -8.66
N ALA A 105 -3.79 -4.28 -8.98
CA ALA A 105 -2.90 -3.64 -8.01
C ALA A 105 -3.50 -2.33 -7.45
N ALA A 106 -4.08 -1.48 -8.30
CA ALA A 106 -4.75 -0.26 -7.90
C ALA A 106 -6.03 -0.55 -7.09
N VAL A 107 -6.84 -1.51 -7.53
CA VAL A 107 -8.05 -1.95 -6.81
C VAL A 107 -7.72 -2.46 -5.41
N PHE A 108 -6.72 -3.33 -5.27
CA PHE A 108 -6.31 -3.84 -3.96
C PHE A 108 -5.78 -2.72 -3.05
N ALA A 109 -5.06 -1.74 -3.60
CA ALA A 109 -4.68 -0.57 -2.82
C ALA A 109 -5.91 0.16 -2.26
N VAL A 110 -6.93 0.43 -3.09
CA VAL A 110 -8.18 1.07 -2.65
C VAL A 110 -8.91 0.20 -1.62
N LEU A 111 -9.02 -1.11 -1.85
CA LEU A 111 -9.61 -2.05 -0.89
C LEU A 111 -8.92 -1.99 0.48
N ASN A 112 -7.59 -1.83 0.51
CA ASN A 112 -6.85 -1.71 1.76
C ASN A 112 -7.26 -0.46 2.58
N VAL A 113 -7.57 0.64 1.90
CA VAL A 113 -8.11 1.87 2.52
C VAL A 113 -9.54 1.66 2.98
N LEU A 114 -10.38 1.01 2.17
CA LEU A 114 -11.76 0.69 2.56
C LEU A 114 -11.79 -0.19 3.81
N VAL A 115 -10.95 -1.22 3.88
CA VAL A 115 -10.79 -2.04 5.10
C VAL A 115 -10.34 -1.17 6.27
N ALA A 116 -9.41 -0.24 6.07
CA ALA A 116 -8.94 0.64 7.14
C ALA A 116 -10.04 1.56 7.69
N VAL A 117 -10.89 2.12 6.83
CA VAL A 117 -11.86 3.16 7.19
C VAL A 117 -13.24 2.59 7.55
N MET A 118 -13.71 1.58 6.81
CA MET A 118 -15.08 1.05 6.94
C MET A 118 -15.18 -0.07 7.97
N TRP A 119 -14.09 -0.80 8.25
CA TRP A 119 -14.09 -1.82 9.30
C TRP A 119 -14.11 -1.13 10.67
N ARG A 120 -15.31 -0.91 11.21
CA ARG A 120 -15.52 -0.54 12.61
C ARG A 120 -15.82 -1.80 13.40
N THR A 121 -15.00 -2.08 14.39
CA THR A 121 -15.38 -2.99 15.48
C THR A 121 -16.10 -2.12 16.49
N GLU A 122 -17.41 -2.32 16.65
CA GLU A 122 -18.18 -1.74 17.75
C GLU A 122 -17.60 -2.29 19.07
N SER A 123 -17.22 -1.42 20.00
CA SER A 123 -17.02 -1.74 21.43
C SER A 123 -17.24 -0.49 22.26
#